data_AF-A0A954H3U8-F1
#
_entry.id   AF-A0A954H3U8-F1
#
_cell.length_a   1.000
_cell.length_b   1.000
_cell.length_c   1.000
_cell.angle_alpha   90.00
_cell.angle_beta   90.00
_cell.angle_gamma   90.00
#
_symmetry.space_group_name_H-M   'P 1'
#
loop_
_entity.id
_entity.type
_entity.pdbx_description
1 polymer ?
#
loop_
_entity_poly.entity_id
_entity_poly.type
_entity_poly.pdbx_seq_one_letter_code
_entity_poly.pdbx_strand_id
1 'polypeptide(L)'
;WIGGTHTMRYHAHYHTSGLGHVYQQRYKSFPIQDDHHFFVVCRYVERNALRANLVDRAESWCWGSLWRWCQQPEPDPRLLSPWPLPRLPNWVERVNEPLSKQELDAVRLSANRGRPLGDETWVESIARRLNLESTMRPRGRPRVRFPDDDSNKEA
;
A
#
# COMPACT_ATOMS: atom_id res chain seq x y z
N TRP A 1 -1.56 0.02 23.86
CA TRP A 1 -1.33 -0.08 22.40
C TRP A 1 -0.65 1.21 21.94
N ILE A 2 0.48 1.14 21.23
CA ILE A 2 1.40 2.27 20.99
C ILE A 2 0.71 3.49 20.37
N GLY A 3 -0.14 3.29 19.36
CA GLY A 3 -0.83 4.39 18.67
C GLY A 3 -1.75 5.22 19.57
N GLY A 4 -2.48 4.57 20.50
CA GLY A 4 -3.37 5.27 21.42
C GLY A 4 -2.60 6.11 22.44
N THR A 5 -1.55 5.54 23.04
CA THR A 5 -0.68 6.25 23.98
C THR A 5 0.05 7.42 23.31
N HIS A 6 0.55 7.23 22.09
CA HIS A 6 1.18 8.33 21.33
C HIS A 6 0.17 9.44 21.02
N THR A 7 -1.03 9.10 20.54
CA THR A 7 -2.08 10.08 20.23
C THR A 7 -2.43 10.94 21.45
N MET A 8 -2.63 10.32 22.63
CA MET A 8 -2.91 11.06 23.86
C MET A 8 -1.76 12.00 24.24
N ARG A 9 -0.51 11.52 24.17
CA ARG A 9 0.67 12.34 24.47
C ARG A 9 0.86 13.49 23.48
N TYR A 10 0.63 13.24 22.19
CA TYR A 10 0.68 14.24 21.14
C TYR A 10 -0.33 15.37 21.42
N HIS A 11 -1.59 15.02 21.68
CA HIS A 11 -2.62 16.02 21.97
C HIS A 11 -2.35 16.80 23.26
N ALA A 12 -1.86 16.13 24.30
CA ALA A 12 -1.46 16.80 25.53
C ALA A 12 -0.29 17.78 25.31
N HIS A 13 0.72 17.37 24.52
CA HIS A 13 1.90 18.18 24.25
C HIS A 13 1.60 19.41 23.38
N TYR A 14 0.77 19.25 22.33
CA TYR A 14 0.42 20.33 21.41
C TYR A 14 -0.86 21.09 21.81
N HIS A 15 -1.43 20.82 22.99
CA HIS A 15 -2.68 21.44 23.47
C HIS A 15 -3.88 21.29 22.50
N THR A 16 -3.98 20.12 21.84
CA THR A 16 -5.01 19.82 20.84
C THR A 16 -5.99 18.75 21.29
N SER A 17 -6.14 18.53 22.59
CA SER A 17 -7.08 17.57 23.16
C SER A 17 -8.50 17.81 22.63
N GLY A 18 -9.09 16.77 22.03
CA GLY A 18 -10.44 16.83 21.45
C GLY A 18 -10.49 17.13 19.94
N LEU A 19 -9.37 17.49 19.29
CA LEU A 19 -9.31 17.77 17.84
C LEU A 19 -9.32 16.52 16.93
N GLY A 20 -9.73 15.37 17.45
CA GLY A 20 -9.89 14.13 16.68
C GLY A 20 -8.67 13.21 16.73
N HIS A 21 -8.41 12.51 15.62
CA HIS A 21 -7.42 11.43 15.55
C HIS A 21 -6.13 11.88 14.86
N VAL A 22 -4.96 11.52 15.42
CA VAL A 22 -3.65 11.71 14.76
C VAL A 22 -3.43 10.68 13.65
N TYR A 23 -3.84 9.43 13.90
CA TYR A 23 -3.74 8.33 12.94
C TYR A 23 -5.10 7.98 12.38
N GLN A 24 -5.21 7.89 11.06
CA GLN A 24 -6.48 7.51 10.42
C GLN A 24 -6.81 6.02 10.60
N GLN A 25 -5.80 5.16 10.49
CA GLN A 25 -5.89 3.70 10.70
C GLN A 25 -4.58 3.21 11.32
N ARG A 26 -4.45 1.90 11.59
CA ARG A 26 -3.20 1.30 12.11
C ARG A 26 -2.08 1.37 11.06
N TYR A 27 -1.97 0.34 10.24
CA TYR A 27 -1.03 0.23 9.14
C TYR A 27 -1.63 -0.69 8.07
N LYS A 28 -1.09 -0.64 6.86
CA LYS A 28 -1.41 -1.58 5.78
C LYS A 28 -0.28 -2.57 5.66
N SER A 29 -0.61 -3.86 5.59
CA SER A 29 0.35 -4.95 5.39
C SER A 29 -0.32 -6.00 4.51
N PHE A 30 0.36 -6.43 3.47
CA PHE A 30 -0.12 -7.45 2.54
C PHE A 30 1.09 -8.21 1.95
N PRO A 31 0.94 -9.51 1.64
CA PRO A 31 2.00 -10.29 0.99
C PRO A 31 2.31 -9.79 -0.42
N ILE A 32 3.57 -9.90 -0.83
CA ILE A 32 4.06 -9.61 -2.18
C ILE A 32 4.68 -10.89 -2.74
N GLN A 33 4.37 -11.24 -3.99
CA GLN A 33 4.75 -12.51 -4.59
C GLN A 33 6.26 -12.66 -4.83
N ASP A 34 6.87 -11.67 -5.49
CA ASP A 34 8.22 -11.75 -6.00
C ASP A 34 8.89 -10.37 -6.08
N ASP A 35 10.17 -10.38 -6.49
CA ASP A 35 11.04 -9.23 -6.65
C ASP A 35 10.45 -8.17 -7.60
N HIS A 36 9.80 -8.61 -8.69
CA HIS A 36 9.18 -7.67 -9.64
C HIS A 36 8.05 -6.88 -8.96
N HIS A 37 7.14 -7.58 -8.27
CA HIS A 37 6.06 -6.94 -7.53
C HIS A 37 6.58 -6.07 -6.38
N PHE A 38 7.71 -6.44 -5.75
CA PHE A 38 8.38 -5.61 -4.76
C PHE A 38 8.85 -4.28 -5.35
N PHE A 39 9.55 -4.29 -6.50
CA PHE A 39 9.98 -3.06 -7.16
C PHE A 39 8.80 -2.18 -7.58
N VAL A 40 7.68 -2.77 -8.02
CA VAL A 40 6.46 -2.00 -8.33
C VAL A 40 5.95 -1.23 -7.10
N VAL A 41 5.94 -1.86 -5.92
CA VAL A 41 5.54 -1.20 -4.66
C VAL A 41 6.53 -0.12 -4.24
N CYS A 42 7.83 -0.38 -4.30
CA CYS A 42 8.86 0.62 -4.00
C CYS A 42 8.73 1.84 -4.93
N ARG A 43 8.54 1.60 -6.24
CA ARG A 43 8.31 2.66 -7.22
C ARG A 43 7.05 3.45 -6.91
N TYR A 44 5.96 2.78 -6.54
CA TYR A 44 4.72 3.45 -6.14
C TYR A 44 4.93 4.39 -4.94
N VAL A 45 5.64 3.93 -3.90
CA VAL A 45 5.91 4.74 -2.70
C VAL A 45 6.78 5.94 -3.02
N GLU A 46 7.91 5.72 -3.70
CA GLU A 46 8.87 6.79 -3.99
C GLU A 46 8.34 7.81 -5.02
N ARG A 47 7.47 7.38 -5.95
CA ARG A 47 6.81 8.27 -6.92
C ARG A 47 5.63 9.03 -6.32
N ASN A 48 5.18 8.72 -5.11
CA ASN A 48 3.89 9.20 -4.62
C ASN A 48 3.78 10.74 -4.58
N ALA A 49 4.85 11.44 -4.22
CA ALA A 49 4.90 12.91 -4.20
C ALA A 49 4.79 13.51 -5.60
N LEU A 50 5.54 12.96 -6.57
CA LEU A 50 5.46 13.34 -7.99
C LEU A 50 4.04 13.11 -8.53
N ARG A 51 3.44 11.95 -8.25
CA ARG A 51 2.06 11.63 -8.64
C ARG A 51 1.02 12.56 -8.01
N ALA A 52 1.31 13.10 -6.83
CA ALA A 52 0.45 14.07 -6.14
C ALA A 52 0.69 15.52 -6.60
N ASN A 53 1.53 15.74 -7.63
CA ASN A 53 1.92 17.05 -8.13
C ASN A 53 2.55 17.96 -7.06
N LEU A 54 3.25 17.37 -6.08
CA LEU A 54 3.96 18.12 -5.05
C LEU A 54 5.38 18.51 -5.48
N VAL A 55 5.92 17.82 -6.48
CA VAL A 55 7.26 18.02 -7.04
C VAL A 55 7.24 17.68 -8.54
N ASP A 56 8.14 18.29 -9.31
CA ASP A 56 8.29 18.02 -10.76
C ASP A 56 9.07 16.73 -11.05
N ARG A 57 9.92 16.31 -10.10
CA ARG A 57 10.71 15.07 -10.17
C ARG A 57 10.66 14.33 -8.83
N ALA A 58 10.64 13.00 -8.88
CA ALA A 58 10.41 12.18 -7.68
C ALA A 58 11.52 12.35 -6.63
N GLU A 59 12.77 12.47 -7.07
CA GLU A 59 13.94 12.65 -6.20
C GLU A 59 13.98 14.03 -5.54
N SER A 60 13.20 15.02 -6.00
CA SER A 60 13.15 16.35 -5.38
C SER A 60 12.37 16.37 -4.07
N TRP A 61 11.67 15.29 -3.72
CA TRP A 61 10.91 15.18 -2.48
C TRP A 61 11.81 14.84 -1.28
N CYS A 62 12.22 15.87 -0.53
CA CYS A 62 13.17 15.74 0.58
C CYS A 62 12.73 14.83 1.73
N TRP A 63 11.43 14.54 1.84
CA TRP A 63 10.87 13.63 2.84
C TRP A 63 10.70 12.18 2.33
N GLY A 64 11.25 11.87 1.15
CA GLY A 64 11.20 10.54 0.53
C GLY A 64 12.51 9.77 0.68
N SER A 65 12.42 8.43 0.58
CA SER A 65 13.62 7.58 0.54
C SER A 65 14.47 7.83 -0.70
N LEU A 66 13.84 8.09 -1.86
CA LEU A 66 14.55 8.37 -3.11
C LEU A 66 15.51 9.55 -3.01
N TRP A 67 15.04 10.70 -2.51
CA TRP A 67 15.89 11.86 -2.26
C TRP A 67 17.09 11.48 -1.40
N ARG A 68 16.85 10.75 -0.31
CA ARG A 68 17.87 10.34 0.63
C ARG A 68 18.90 9.37 0.02
N TRP A 69 18.47 8.49 -0.88
CA TRP A 69 19.38 7.62 -1.64
C TRP A 69 20.27 8.36 -2.62
N CYS A 70 19.81 9.51 -3.13
CA CYS A 70 20.58 10.38 -4.03
C CYS A 70 21.60 11.25 -3.29
N GLN A 71 21.44 11.46 -1.99
CA GLN A 71 22.36 12.27 -1.20
C GLN A 71 23.70 11.55 -0.99
N GLN A 72 24.79 12.26 -1.26
CA GLN A 72 26.15 11.83 -0.95
C GLN A 72 26.88 13.00 -0.27
N PRO A 73 27.32 12.84 1.00
CA PRO A 73 27.14 11.67 1.88
C PRO A 73 25.67 11.47 2.32
N GLU A 74 25.36 10.27 2.83
CA GLU A 74 24.04 10.00 3.42
C GLU A 74 23.80 10.93 4.63
N PRO A 75 22.61 11.57 4.74
CA PRO A 75 22.29 12.42 5.88
C PRO A 75 22.32 11.66 7.22
N ASP A 76 22.58 12.36 8.32
CA ASP A 76 22.48 11.85 9.68
C ASP A 76 21.16 12.31 10.32
N PRO A 77 20.42 11.49 11.11
CA PRO A 77 20.64 10.07 11.42
C PRO A 77 20.33 9.15 10.24
N ARG A 78 21.02 8.00 10.10
CA ARG A 78 20.65 6.96 9.12
C ARG A 78 19.24 6.41 9.39
N LEU A 79 18.27 6.82 8.59
CA LEU A 79 16.85 6.46 8.74
C LEU A 79 16.43 5.23 7.94
N LEU A 80 17.19 4.86 6.90
CA LEU A 80 16.75 3.84 5.94
C LEU A 80 17.52 2.54 6.14
N SER A 81 16.78 1.44 6.26
CA SER A 81 17.35 0.10 6.20
C SER A 81 17.66 -0.28 4.75
N PRO A 82 18.71 -1.10 4.50
CA PRO A 82 18.94 -1.64 3.18
C PRO A 82 17.75 -2.49 2.73
N TRP A 83 17.47 -2.46 1.43
CA TRP A 83 16.45 -3.33 0.85
C TRP A 83 16.90 -4.79 0.89
N PRO A 84 15.95 -5.75 0.94
CA PRO A 84 16.28 -7.17 0.85
C PRO A 84 16.87 -7.55 -0.52
N LEU A 85 16.70 -6.69 -1.52
CA LEU A 85 17.16 -6.86 -2.90
C LEU A 85 18.02 -5.67 -3.32
N PRO A 86 19.03 -5.86 -4.18
CA PRO A 86 19.76 -4.75 -4.77
C PRO A 86 18.81 -3.87 -5.60
N ARG A 87 19.00 -2.55 -5.53
CA ARG A 87 18.26 -1.60 -6.39
C ARG A 87 18.58 -1.87 -7.86
N LEU A 88 17.55 -1.88 -8.71
CA LEU A 88 17.73 -2.01 -10.14
C LEU A 88 18.58 -0.83 -10.70
N PRO A 89 19.32 -1.05 -11.80
CA PRO A 89 20.00 0.04 -12.50
C PRO A 89 19.03 1.13 -12.94
N ASN A 90 19.50 2.38 -12.94
CA ASN A 90 18.73 3.57 -13.32
C ASN A 90 17.41 3.69 -12.56
N TRP A 91 17.47 3.43 -11.24
CA TRP A 91 16.29 3.43 -10.38
C TRP A 91 15.58 4.78 -10.37
N VAL A 92 16.33 5.89 -10.34
CA VAL A 92 15.77 7.25 -10.33
C VAL A 92 14.92 7.48 -11.59
N GLU A 93 15.43 7.08 -12.75
CA GLU A 93 14.74 7.20 -14.04
C GLU A 93 13.46 6.35 -14.03
N ARG A 94 13.56 5.09 -13.58
CA ARG A 94 12.41 4.19 -13.44
C ARG A 94 11.33 4.76 -12.52
N VAL A 95 11.69 5.45 -11.44
CA VAL A 95 10.72 6.09 -10.54
C VAL A 95 10.07 7.31 -11.19
N ASN A 96 10.78 8.02 -12.06
CA ASN A 96 10.25 9.16 -12.82
C ASN A 96 9.39 8.76 -14.03
N GLU A 97 9.41 7.49 -14.44
CA GLU A 97 8.44 6.94 -15.40
C GLU A 97 7.05 6.71 -14.77
N PRO A 98 5.95 6.94 -15.52
CA PRO A 98 4.61 6.64 -15.03
C PRO A 98 4.41 5.14 -14.83
N LEU A 99 3.82 4.75 -13.69
CA LEU A 99 3.28 3.39 -13.54
C LEU A 99 2.14 3.20 -14.55
N SER A 100 2.03 2.00 -15.11
CA SER A 100 0.84 1.64 -15.88
C SER A 100 -0.41 1.70 -14.99
N LYS A 101 -1.56 1.92 -15.61
CA LYS A 101 -2.85 1.94 -14.90
C LYS A 101 -3.09 0.63 -14.13
N GLN A 102 -2.73 -0.49 -14.74
CA GLN A 102 -2.88 -1.82 -14.13
C GLN A 102 -2.03 -1.99 -12.87
N GLU A 103 -0.75 -1.63 -12.92
CA GLU A 103 0.13 -1.68 -11.73
C GLU A 103 -0.38 -0.76 -10.62
N LEU A 104 -0.77 0.47 -10.98
CA LEU A 104 -1.27 1.45 -10.02
C LEU A 104 -2.53 0.96 -9.32
N ASP A 105 -3.49 0.42 -10.08
CA ASP A 105 -4.74 -0.09 -9.55
C ASP A 105 -4.51 -1.35 -8.70
N ALA A 106 -3.59 -2.23 -9.10
CA ALA A 106 -3.19 -3.40 -8.32
C ALA A 106 -2.62 -3.01 -6.94
N VAL A 107 -1.63 -2.09 -6.90
CA VAL A 107 -1.02 -1.63 -5.65
C VAL A 107 -2.05 -0.93 -4.75
N ARG A 108 -2.92 -0.09 -5.32
CA ARG A 108 -3.99 0.59 -4.58
C ARG A 108 -5.01 -0.40 -4.00
N LEU A 109 -5.36 -1.42 -4.77
CA LEU A 109 -6.27 -2.45 -4.30
C LEU A 109 -5.67 -3.18 -3.09
N SER A 110 -4.40 -3.59 -3.19
CA SER A 110 -3.66 -4.21 -2.08
C SER A 110 -3.56 -3.29 -0.87
N ALA A 111 -3.18 -2.02 -1.05
CA ALA A 111 -3.07 -1.05 0.05
C ALA A 111 -4.42 -0.77 0.74
N ASN A 112 -5.51 -0.69 -0.01
CA ASN A 112 -6.82 -0.40 0.55
C ASN A 112 -7.44 -1.62 1.26
N ARG A 113 -7.29 -2.81 0.66
CA ARG A 113 -7.98 -4.04 1.06
C ARG A 113 -7.16 -4.99 1.93
N GLY A 114 -5.84 -4.81 1.96
CA GLY A 114 -4.92 -5.84 2.47
C GLY A 114 -4.82 -7.07 1.55
N ARG A 115 -5.23 -6.93 0.28
CA ARG A 115 -5.17 -8.01 -0.72
C ARG A 115 -3.70 -8.31 -1.06
N PRO A 116 -3.26 -9.58 -1.12
CA PRO A 116 -1.93 -9.93 -1.61
C PRO A 116 -1.67 -9.35 -3.00
N LEU A 117 -0.43 -8.91 -3.27
CA LEU A 117 -0.02 -8.35 -4.56
C LEU A 117 0.79 -9.40 -5.33
N GLY A 118 0.29 -9.81 -6.48
CA GLY A 118 0.85 -10.86 -7.32
C GLY A 118 -0.09 -11.24 -8.46
N ASP A 119 0.28 -12.30 -9.17
CA ASP A 119 -0.54 -12.97 -10.17
C ASP A 119 -1.80 -13.56 -9.54
N GLU A 120 -2.90 -13.61 -10.29
CA GLU A 120 -4.22 -13.97 -9.76
C GLU A 120 -4.24 -15.35 -9.09
N THR A 121 -3.62 -16.36 -9.72
CA THR A 121 -3.54 -17.73 -9.20
C THR A 121 -2.76 -17.80 -7.89
N TRP A 122 -1.66 -17.04 -7.78
CA TRP A 122 -0.87 -16.95 -6.56
C TRP A 122 -1.65 -16.22 -5.47
N VAL A 123 -2.30 -15.10 -5.82
CA VAL A 123 -3.11 -14.30 -4.87
C VAL A 123 -4.23 -15.14 -4.25
N GLU A 124 -4.92 -15.97 -5.03
CA GLU A 124 -5.94 -16.88 -4.49
C GLU A 124 -5.37 -17.94 -3.56
N SER A 125 -4.24 -18.54 -3.94
CA SER A 125 -3.56 -19.58 -3.16
C SER A 125 -3.06 -19.02 -1.83
N ILE A 126 -2.38 -17.88 -1.85
CA ILE A 126 -1.83 -17.25 -0.65
C ILE A 126 -2.94 -16.68 0.25
N ALA A 127 -4.04 -16.17 -0.35
CA ALA A 127 -5.17 -15.69 0.42
C ALA A 127 -5.84 -16.83 1.20
N ARG A 128 -6.01 -18.01 0.59
CA ARG A 128 -6.48 -19.22 1.28
C ARG A 128 -5.52 -19.64 2.38
N ARG A 129 -4.22 -19.75 2.07
CA ARG A 129 -3.20 -20.22 3.01
C ARG A 129 -3.07 -19.33 4.26
N LEU A 130 -3.24 -18.02 4.11
CA LEU A 130 -3.10 -17.05 5.19
C LEU A 130 -4.44 -16.59 5.79
N ASN A 131 -5.56 -17.24 5.44
CA ASN A 131 -6.90 -16.85 5.87
C ASN A 131 -7.27 -15.39 5.53
N LEU A 132 -6.79 -14.88 4.39
CA LEU A 132 -7.03 -13.53 3.87
C LEU A 132 -8.14 -13.48 2.81
N GLU A 133 -8.93 -14.53 2.65
CA GLU A 133 -10.00 -14.59 1.64
C GLU A 133 -11.03 -13.46 1.77
N SER A 134 -11.22 -12.93 2.98
CA SER A 134 -12.09 -11.78 3.23
C SER A 134 -11.65 -10.52 2.46
N THR A 135 -10.35 -10.38 2.16
CA THR A 135 -9.80 -9.26 1.39
C THR A 135 -10.22 -9.31 -0.08
N MET A 136 -10.57 -10.50 -0.59
CA MET A 136 -10.98 -10.77 -1.97
C MET A 136 -12.49 -10.63 -2.20
N ARG A 137 -13.31 -10.83 -1.16
CA ARG A 137 -14.78 -10.84 -1.28
C ARG A 137 -15.36 -9.42 -1.49
N PRO A 138 -16.50 -9.25 -2.18
CA PRO A 138 -17.16 -7.94 -2.31
C PRO A 138 -17.40 -7.26 -0.96
N ARG A 139 -17.41 -5.93 -0.94
CA ARG A 139 -17.76 -5.16 0.28
C ARG A 139 -19.23 -5.37 0.64
N GLY A 140 -19.50 -5.50 1.93
CA GLY A 140 -20.85 -5.50 2.48
C GLY A 140 -21.36 -6.88 2.89
N ARG A 141 -22.63 -6.93 3.31
CA ARG A 141 -23.30 -8.16 3.71
C ARG A 141 -23.37 -9.11 2.50
N PRO A 142 -23.07 -10.41 2.66
CA PRO A 142 -23.29 -11.40 1.61
C PRO A 142 -24.73 -11.32 1.09
N ARG A 143 -24.89 -11.34 -0.24
CA ARG A 143 -26.22 -11.41 -0.86
C ARG A 143 -26.91 -12.69 -0.40
N VAL A 144 -28.10 -12.56 0.16
CA VAL A 144 -28.99 -13.71 0.40
C VAL A 144 -29.40 -14.24 -0.96
N ARG A 145 -29.04 -15.49 -1.27
CA ARG A 145 -29.56 -16.19 -2.45
C ARG A 145 -30.94 -16.71 -2.08
N PHE A 146 -31.98 -16.21 -2.75
CA PHE A 146 -33.29 -16.87 -2.72
C PHE A 146 -33.23 -18.05 -3.70
N PRO A 147 -33.80 -19.21 -3.35
CA PRO A 147 -33.97 -20.30 -4.32
C PRO A 147 -34.83 -19.79 -5.49
N ASP A 148 -34.48 -20.15 -6.72
CA ASP A 148 -35.33 -19.90 -7.87
C ASP A 148 -36.61 -20.73 -7.73
N ASP A 149 -37.76 -20.09 -7.92
CA ASP A 149 -39.08 -20.71 -7.81
C ASP A 149 -39.33 -21.56 -9.07
N ASP A 150 -39.02 -22.84 -8.99
CA ASP A 150 -39.16 -23.85 -10.06
C ASP A 150 -40.64 -24.28 -10.27
N SER A 151 -41.60 -23.38 -10.03
CA SER A 151 -43.05 -23.65 -10.10
C SER A 151 -43.71 -23.28 -11.44
N ASN A 152 -42.99 -23.41 -12.55
CA ASN A 152 -43.63 -23.24 -13.87
C ASN A 152 -43.03 -24.14 -14.96
N LYS A 153 -43.13 -25.47 -14.77
CA LYS A 153 -43.04 -26.47 -15.84
C LYS A 153 -44.00 -27.60 -15.53
N GLU A 154 -45.27 -27.43 -15.91
CA GLU A 154 -46.18 -28.49 -16.38
C GLU A 154 -47.54 -27.85 -16.66
N ALA A 155 -47.79 -27.55 -17.94
CA ALA A 155 -49.10 -27.31 -18.53
C ALA A 155 -49.11 -27.96 -19.91
#